data_AF-A0A955WF13-F1
#
_entry.id   AF-A0A955WF13-F1
#
_cell.length_a   1.000
_cell.length_b   1.000
_cell.length_c   1.000
_cell.angle_alpha   90.00
_cell.angle_beta   90.00
_cell.angle_gamma   90.00
#
_symmetry.space_group_name_H-M   'P 1'
#
loop_
_entity.id
_entity.type
_entity.pdbx_description
1 polymer ?
#
loop_
_entity_poly.entity_id
_entity_poly.type
_entity_poly.pdbx_seq_one_letter_code
_entity_poly.pdbx_strand_id
1 'polypeptide(L)'
;MTRTCMHLLCATALFALAACSPDTGSAGSFDEGLETDGADRPDEGIADEGAADESAPNEDMGETADMAPPECTITSPIDDPDPEGIDQNCDGIDGDLALAVFVSPNGDDRGLGEIDAPVATLARALEVAEVKRATQILLAAGAYNFDETVHLVDGIGLYGGYEPLTGWNRADSPSVLLGPPLAMVAQGLTRPTTLGRVTVRAARNDEPGGASVVLLATETAELVLTDGARLEAGVGADLPSRATVRVEVDGALQAMANHDLTTTGQFWYVGNLTVG
;
A
#
# COMPACT_ATOMS: atom_id res chain seq x y z
N MET A 1 11.56 39.94 46.40
CA MET A 1 12.87 39.42 46.89
C MET A 1 12.62 38.19 47.74
N THR A 2 12.74 36.98 47.19
CA THR A 2 12.78 35.74 47.97
C THR A 2 13.39 34.58 47.16
N ARG A 3 14.64 34.25 47.49
CA ARG A 3 15.31 32.94 47.39
C ARG A 3 15.35 32.18 46.05
N THR A 4 16.47 32.38 45.38
CA THR A 4 17.22 31.38 44.61
C THR A 4 17.64 30.17 45.47
N CYS A 5 17.63 28.94 44.90
CA CYS A 5 18.65 27.87 45.01
C CYS A 5 18.06 26.45 44.87
N MET A 6 18.40 25.74 43.77
CA MET A 6 18.83 24.33 43.77
C MET A 6 19.48 24.03 42.40
N HIS A 7 20.79 24.15 42.29
CA HIS A 7 21.77 23.05 42.22
C HIS A 7 21.87 22.31 40.88
N LEU A 8 22.82 22.83 40.10
CA LEU A 8 23.66 22.15 39.11
C LEU A 8 24.37 20.90 39.70
N LEU A 9 24.83 20.01 38.81
CA LEU A 9 25.58 18.73 38.99
C LEU A 9 24.68 17.48 38.96
N CYS A 10 25.11 16.30 38.50
CA CYS A 10 26.22 15.88 37.61
C CYS A 10 26.14 14.34 37.49
N ALA A 11 26.13 13.75 36.29
CA ALA A 11 26.62 12.38 36.04
C ALA A 11 26.60 12.06 34.54
N THR A 12 27.77 12.10 33.89
CA THR A 12 28.02 11.32 32.67
C THR A 12 28.35 9.88 33.05
N ALA A 13 27.85 8.91 32.29
CA ALA A 13 28.30 7.52 32.36
C ALA A 13 28.60 7.02 30.94
N LEU A 14 29.88 6.74 30.69
CA LEU A 14 30.44 6.14 29.49
C LEU A 14 30.99 4.75 29.88
N PHE A 15 31.37 3.92 28.90
CA PHE A 15 31.90 2.53 29.00
C PHE A 15 30.83 1.42 29.14
N ALA A 16 30.97 0.23 28.53
CA ALA A 16 32.05 -0.31 27.68
C ALA A 16 31.54 -1.30 26.61
N LEU A 17 32.40 -1.65 25.66
CA LEU A 17 32.22 -2.77 24.71
C LEU A 17 32.08 -4.11 25.44
N ALA A 18 31.33 -5.04 24.83
CA ALA A 18 31.54 -6.48 25.00
C ALA A 18 31.41 -7.17 23.64
N ALA A 19 32.54 -7.38 22.95
CA ALA A 19 32.64 -8.37 21.88
C ALA A 19 33.02 -9.71 22.52
N CYS A 20 32.38 -10.81 22.10
CA CYS A 20 32.86 -12.15 22.42
C CYS A 20 32.50 -13.12 21.28
N SER A 21 33.54 -13.60 20.61
CA SER A 21 33.52 -14.80 19.77
C SER A 21 34.59 -15.73 20.35
N PRO A 22 34.33 -17.05 20.39
CA PRO A 22 35.43 -17.96 20.09
C PRO A 22 35.05 -19.15 19.20
N ASP A 23 36.04 -19.59 18.42
CA ASP A 23 36.07 -20.82 17.63
C ASP A 23 35.81 -22.10 18.43
N THR A 24 35.33 -23.15 17.77
CA THR A 24 36.17 -24.31 17.33
C THR A 24 35.31 -25.36 16.62
N GLY A 25 35.83 -25.96 15.54
CA GLY A 25 35.08 -26.85 14.65
C GLY A 25 35.34 -28.35 14.88
N SER A 26 34.88 -29.18 13.93
CA SER A 26 35.35 -30.56 13.75
C SER A 26 35.35 -30.94 12.27
N ALA A 27 36.43 -31.61 11.84
CA ALA A 27 36.50 -32.26 10.54
C ALA A 27 35.84 -33.65 10.56
N GLY A 28 35.56 -34.21 9.38
CA GLY A 28 35.06 -35.57 9.21
C GLY A 28 34.86 -35.93 7.74
N SER A 29 35.84 -36.61 7.14
CA SER A 29 35.87 -37.03 5.74
C SER A 29 35.77 -38.56 5.61
N PHE A 30 34.83 -39.05 4.81
CA PHE A 30 34.77 -40.37 4.14
C PHE A 30 33.79 -40.14 2.96
N ASP A 31 34.11 -40.27 1.67
CA ASP A 31 34.90 -41.23 0.88
C ASP A 31 34.22 -42.61 0.70
N GLU A 32 34.44 -43.18 -0.50
CA GLU A 32 33.67 -44.27 -1.16
C GLU A 32 32.25 -43.86 -1.64
N GLY A 33 31.86 -43.96 -2.92
CA GLY A 33 32.55 -44.43 -4.13
C GLY A 33 31.97 -45.75 -4.65
N LEU A 34 31.19 -45.71 -5.74
CA LEU A 34 31.04 -46.85 -6.65
C LEU A 34 30.54 -46.43 -8.03
N GLU A 35 31.33 -46.73 -9.06
CA GLU A 35 30.96 -46.66 -10.47
C GLU A 35 30.19 -47.93 -10.88
N THR A 36 29.30 -47.82 -11.87
CA THR A 36 29.15 -48.87 -12.89
C THR A 36 28.82 -48.26 -14.24
N ASP A 37 29.66 -48.62 -15.21
CA ASP A 37 29.43 -48.70 -16.67
C ASP A 37 27.99 -49.15 -17.04
N GLY A 38 27.43 -48.88 -18.22
CA GLY A 38 27.99 -48.38 -19.47
C GLY A 38 27.41 -49.15 -20.68
N ALA A 39 27.68 -48.66 -21.89
CA ALA A 39 27.47 -49.29 -23.21
C ALA A 39 26.05 -49.42 -23.85
N ASP A 40 26.04 -49.03 -25.13
CA ASP A 40 25.32 -49.60 -26.29
C ASP A 40 23.79 -49.74 -26.33
N ARG A 41 23.16 -49.14 -27.36
CA ARG A 41 23.00 -49.79 -28.69
C ARG A 41 22.54 -48.83 -29.82
N PRO A 42 22.64 -49.24 -31.12
CA PRO A 42 22.74 -48.30 -32.25
C PRO A 42 21.53 -48.20 -33.20
N ASP A 43 21.65 -47.21 -34.09
CA ASP A 43 21.18 -47.03 -35.49
C ASP A 43 20.43 -48.17 -36.23
N GLU A 44 19.25 -47.82 -36.77
CA GLU A 44 18.60 -48.24 -38.03
C GLU A 44 17.64 -47.06 -38.41
N GLY A 45 17.32 -46.65 -39.65
CA GLY A 45 17.70 -47.14 -40.97
C GLY A 45 16.67 -46.72 -42.06
N ILE A 46 16.89 -45.55 -42.69
CA ILE A 46 16.52 -45.11 -44.08
C ILE A 46 15.16 -45.49 -44.74
N ALA A 47 14.41 -44.48 -45.22
CA ALA A 47 13.63 -44.42 -46.50
C ALA A 47 12.83 -43.09 -46.58
N ASP A 48 12.49 -42.46 -47.71
CA ASP A 48 12.93 -42.51 -49.13
C ASP A 48 12.39 -41.21 -49.83
N GLU A 49 12.90 -40.86 -51.02
CA GLU A 49 12.69 -39.60 -51.75
C GLU A 49 11.28 -39.44 -52.39
N GLY A 50 10.80 -38.20 -52.54
CA GLY A 50 9.53 -37.91 -53.23
C GLY A 50 9.26 -36.42 -53.49
N ALA A 51 9.85 -35.85 -54.54
CA ALA A 51 9.72 -34.43 -54.90
C ALA A 51 8.71 -34.17 -56.06
N ALA A 52 7.90 -33.11 -55.93
CA ALA A 52 7.31 -32.22 -56.97
C ALA A 52 6.18 -31.40 -56.31
N ASP A 53 6.32 -30.09 -56.14
CA ASP A 53 6.02 -29.00 -57.10
C ASP A 53 4.62 -28.38 -56.81
N GLU A 54 4.28 -27.26 -57.45
CA GLU A 54 3.10 -26.39 -57.26
C GLU A 54 3.21 -25.29 -56.18
N SER A 55 4.07 -24.31 -56.48
CA SER A 55 3.67 -22.89 -56.52
C SER A 55 2.85 -22.30 -55.35
N ALA A 56 3.48 -22.08 -54.19
CA ALA A 56 3.01 -21.08 -53.23
C ALA A 56 3.59 -19.69 -53.60
N PRO A 57 2.77 -18.65 -53.86
CA PRO A 57 3.28 -17.31 -54.05
C PRO A 57 3.82 -16.79 -52.72
N ASN A 58 5.10 -16.38 -52.72
CA ASN A 58 5.77 -15.57 -51.72
C ASN A 58 4.96 -15.35 -50.43
N GLU A 59 5.18 -16.21 -49.43
CA GLU A 59 4.84 -15.83 -48.06
C GLU A 59 5.69 -14.61 -47.72
N ASP A 60 5.03 -13.46 -47.82
CA ASP A 60 5.39 -12.24 -47.12
C ASP A 60 5.76 -12.67 -45.72
N MET A 61 7.06 -12.56 -45.39
CA MET A 61 7.57 -12.76 -44.05
C MET A 61 7.02 -11.60 -43.24
N GLY A 62 5.73 -11.75 -42.89
CA GLY A 62 4.95 -10.76 -42.20
C GLY A 62 5.75 -10.40 -40.99
N GLU A 63 6.31 -9.19 -41.03
CA GLU A 63 7.02 -8.61 -39.93
C GLU A 63 6.04 -8.71 -38.78
N THR A 64 6.33 -9.62 -37.85
CA THR A 64 5.72 -9.61 -36.54
C THR A 64 6.31 -8.38 -35.92
N ALA A 65 5.75 -7.23 -36.33
CA ALA A 65 5.99 -5.96 -35.73
C ALA A 65 5.69 -6.23 -34.27
N ASP A 66 6.76 -6.30 -33.49
CA ASP A 66 6.68 -6.32 -32.06
C ASP A 66 5.68 -5.24 -31.73
N MET A 67 4.49 -5.66 -31.28
CA MET A 67 3.52 -4.74 -30.73
C MET A 67 4.12 -4.34 -29.39
N ALA A 68 5.14 -3.48 -29.48
CA ALA A 68 5.74 -2.80 -28.37
C ALA A 68 4.55 -2.28 -27.56
N PRO A 69 4.54 -2.53 -26.23
CA PRO A 69 3.47 -2.02 -25.39
C PRO A 69 3.32 -0.53 -25.71
N PRO A 70 2.08 -0.03 -25.88
CA PRO A 70 1.83 1.29 -26.43
C PRO A 70 2.71 2.30 -25.71
N GLU A 71 3.59 2.98 -26.45
CA GLU A 71 4.58 3.87 -25.83
C GLU A 71 3.84 4.90 -24.98
N CYS A 72 4.11 4.89 -23.66
CA CYS A 72 3.53 5.87 -22.77
C CYS A 72 3.88 7.26 -23.30
N THR A 73 2.84 8.07 -23.52
CA THR A 73 2.97 9.41 -24.08
C THR A 73 2.70 10.40 -22.97
N ILE A 74 3.73 11.14 -22.55
CA ILE A 74 3.62 12.12 -21.47
C ILE A 74 2.52 13.13 -21.80
N THR A 75 1.47 13.15 -20.97
CA THR A 75 0.35 14.10 -21.06
C THR A 75 0.44 15.20 -20.01
N SER A 76 1.07 14.91 -18.86
CA SER A 76 1.29 15.83 -17.75
C SER A 76 2.63 15.53 -17.07
N PRO A 77 3.37 16.53 -16.55
CA PRO A 77 4.54 16.29 -15.69
C PRO A 77 4.16 16.05 -14.22
N ILE A 78 2.87 16.10 -13.88
CA ILE A 78 2.31 15.80 -12.55
C ILE A 78 1.38 14.62 -12.74
N ASP A 79 1.54 13.62 -11.88
CA ASP A 79 0.73 12.42 -11.84
C ASP A 79 0.31 12.16 -10.38
N ASP A 80 -0.99 12.20 -10.12
CA ASP A 80 -1.59 11.88 -8.82
C ASP A 80 -2.58 10.73 -9.05
N PRO A 81 -2.51 9.63 -8.26
CA PRO A 81 -3.20 8.40 -8.63
C PRO A 81 -4.71 8.55 -8.85
N ASP A 82 -5.17 8.06 -10.00
CA ASP A 82 -6.53 8.28 -10.49
C ASP A 82 -7.37 6.97 -10.65
N PRO A 83 -8.69 7.07 -10.83
CA PRO A 83 -9.56 5.90 -11.02
C PRO A 83 -9.32 5.14 -12.33
N GLU A 84 -8.84 5.84 -13.36
CA GLU A 84 -8.55 5.32 -14.69
C GLU A 84 -7.19 4.59 -14.75
N GLY A 85 -6.28 4.86 -13.80
CA GLY A 85 -4.96 4.25 -13.67
C GLY A 85 -3.98 4.71 -14.73
N ILE A 86 -4.02 6.00 -15.10
CA ILE A 86 -3.25 6.54 -16.22
C ILE A 86 -1.92 7.10 -15.75
N ASP A 87 -0.82 6.40 -16.07
CA ASP A 87 0.54 6.96 -16.03
C ASP A 87 0.63 8.16 -17.01
N GLN A 88 0.55 9.37 -16.46
CA GLN A 88 0.54 10.65 -17.19
C GLN A 88 1.94 11.18 -17.44
N ASN A 89 2.89 10.87 -16.54
CA ASN A 89 4.26 11.39 -16.55
C ASN A 89 5.27 10.42 -17.19
N CYS A 90 4.84 9.18 -17.44
CA CYS A 90 5.59 8.05 -17.98
C CYS A 90 6.78 7.58 -17.13
N ASP A 91 6.65 7.64 -15.80
CA ASP A 91 7.65 7.14 -14.85
C ASP A 91 7.48 5.64 -14.48
N GLY A 92 6.36 5.03 -14.87
CA GLY A 92 6.10 3.59 -14.80
C GLY A 92 5.04 3.14 -13.78
N ILE A 93 4.33 4.07 -13.13
CA ILE A 93 3.22 3.81 -12.22
C ILE A 93 2.04 4.78 -12.46
N ASP A 94 0.88 4.49 -11.87
CA ASP A 94 -0.19 5.48 -11.66
C ASP A 94 0.12 6.23 -10.34
N GLY A 95 0.53 7.49 -10.46
CA GLY A 95 1.20 8.30 -9.43
C GLY A 95 2.59 8.81 -9.84
N ASP A 96 3.31 9.46 -8.92
CA ASP A 96 4.65 10.02 -9.16
C ASP A 96 5.70 9.29 -8.28
N LEU A 97 6.62 8.57 -8.93
CA LEU A 97 7.66 7.75 -8.30
C LEU A 97 8.58 8.54 -7.36
N ALA A 98 8.80 9.84 -7.63
CA ALA A 98 9.60 10.72 -6.79
C ALA A 98 8.82 11.26 -5.58
N LEU A 99 7.50 11.32 -5.67
CA LEU A 99 6.58 11.75 -4.60
C LEU A 99 5.90 10.59 -3.85
N ALA A 100 6.22 9.33 -4.20
CA ALA A 100 5.64 8.13 -3.62
C ALA A 100 6.40 7.54 -2.41
N VAL A 101 5.64 6.85 -1.55
CA VAL A 101 6.12 5.91 -0.54
C VAL A 101 5.34 4.61 -0.68
N PHE A 102 6.04 3.51 -0.91
CA PHE A 102 5.46 2.21 -1.21
C PHE A 102 5.24 1.36 0.05
N VAL A 103 4.05 0.78 0.17
CA VAL A 103 3.63 -0.04 1.32
C VAL A 103 3.12 -1.40 0.84
N SER A 104 3.56 -2.48 1.48
CA SER A 104 3.14 -3.84 1.14
C SER A 104 3.04 -4.71 2.39
N PRO A 105 2.10 -5.65 2.52
CA PRO A 105 2.01 -6.53 3.70
C PRO A 105 3.25 -7.42 3.89
N ASN A 106 4.10 -7.54 2.86
CA ASN A 106 5.36 -8.29 2.87
C ASN A 106 6.61 -7.38 2.92
N GLY A 107 6.46 -6.08 3.19
CA GLY A 107 7.56 -5.10 3.24
C GLY A 107 8.45 -5.19 4.49
N ASP A 108 9.41 -4.26 4.62
CA ASP A 108 10.26 -4.11 5.80
C ASP A 108 10.27 -2.65 6.29
N ASP A 109 9.77 -2.41 7.50
CA ASP A 109 9.72 -1.09 8.13
C ASP A 109 11.11 -0.49 8.42
N ARG A 110 12.20 -1.27 8.30
CA ARG A 110 13.57 -0.75 8.36
C ARG A 110 13.95 0.07 7.12
N GLY A 111 13.17 -0.02 6.04
CA GLY A 111 13.39 0.66 4.77
C GLY A 111 12.92 2.12 4.72
N LEU A 112 12.89 2.65 3.49
CA LEU A 112 12.47 4.01 3.11
C LEU A 112 11.26 4.02 2.16
N GLY A 113 10.55 2.89 2.04
CA GLY A 113 9.37 2.74 1.19
C GLY A 113 9.66 3.06 -0.27
N GLU A 114 10.69 2.40 -0.81
CA GLU A 114 11.08 2.48 -2.21
C GLU A 114 10.33 1.40 -3.01
N ILE A 115 10.24 1.53 -4.34
CA ILE A 115 9.40 0.65 -5.18
C ILE A 115 9.79 -0.84 -5.11
N ASP A 116 11.08 -1.11 -4.92
CA ASP A 116 11.68 -2.44 -4.74
C ASP A 116 11.91 -2.81 -3.26
N ALA A 117 11.77 -1.85 -2.35
CA ALA A 117 11.89 -2.00 -0.89
C ALA A 117 10.76 -1.29 -0.12
N PRO A 118 9.49 -1.75 -0.28
CA PRO A 118 8.35 -1.16 0.40
C PRO A 118 8.39 -1.37 1.92
N VAL A 119 7.78 -0.46 2.67
CA VAL A 119 7.57 -0.63 4.12
C VAL A 119 6.36 -1.52 4.40
N ALA A 120 6.28 -2.09 5.61
CA ALA A 120 5.23 -3.02 6.00
C ALA A 120 3.99 -2.31 6.58
N THR A 121 4.19 -1.22 7.33
CA THR A 121 3.12 -0.56 8.09
C THR A 121 2.81 0.85 7.62
N LEU A 122 1.53 1.23 7.78
CA LEU A 122 1.05 2.57 7.45
C LEU A 122 1.65 3.65 8.37
N ALA A 123 1.91 3.33 9.65
CA ALA A 123 2.59 4.23 10.56
C ALA A 123 4.00 4.58 10.04
N ARG A 124 4.77 3.56 9.64
CA ARG A 124 6.11 3.77 9.06
C ARG A 124 6.05 4.53 7.74
N ALA A 125 5.05 4.25 6.89
CA ALA A 125 4.86 4.96 5.64
C ALA A 125 4.62 6.47 5.83
N LEU A 126 3.83 6.85 6.83
CA LEU A 126 3.57 8.26 7.17
C LEU A 126 4.85 8.97 7.66
N GLU A 127 5.61 8.36 8.58
CA GLU A 127 6.91 8.90 9.03
C GLU A 127 7.87 9.16 7.86
N VAL A 128 7.98 8.17 6.97
CA VAL A 128 8.85 8.23 5.78
C VAL A 128 8.36 9.30 4.81
N ALA A 129 7.05 9.41 4.61
CA ALA A 129 6.46 10.39 3.71
C ALA A 129 6.69 11.82 4.18
N GLU A 130 6.53 12.11 5.47
CA GLU A 130 6.86 13.42 6.05
C GLU A 130 8.35 13.77 5.87
N VAL A 131 9.26 12.81 6.09
CA VAL A 131 10.71 13.02 5.95
C VAL A 131 11.11 13.23 4.48
N LYS A 132 10.56 12.46 3.55
CA LYS A 132 10.78 12.60 2.09
C LYS A 132 10.08 13.83 1.49
N ARG A 133 9.04 14.36 2.17
CA ARG A 133 8.03 15.28 1.62
C ARG A 133 7.26 14.68 0.43
N ALA A 134 7.02 13.37 0.52
CA ALA A 134 6.14 12.64 -0.38
C ALA A 134 4.69 13.10 -0.17
N THR A 135 3.91 13.13 -1.24
CA THR A 135 2.45 13.42 -1.22
C THR A 135 1.60 12.16 -1.36
N GLN A 136 2.20 11.04 -1.74
CA GLN A 136 1.49 9.82 -2.10
C GLN A 136 2.02 8.62 -1.30
N ILE A 137 1.13 7.93 -0.59
CA ILE A 137 1.40 6.61 0.00
C ILE A 137 0.64 5.58 -0.82
N LEU A 138 1.39 4.71 -1.50
CA LEU A 138 0.85 3.72 -2.44
C LEU A 138 0.83 2.35 -1.75
N LEU A 139 -0.38 1.84 -1.50
CA LEU A 139 -0.60 0.59 -0.80
C LEU A 139 -0.86 -0.54 -1.79
N ALA A 140 -0.05 -1.60 -1.70
CA ALA A 140 -0.34 -2.85 -2.37
C ALA A 140 -1.72 -3.39 -1.94
N ALA A 141 -2.41 -4.11 -2.82
CA ALA A 141 -3.62 -4.85 -2.51
C ALA A 141 -3.36 -5.85 -1.37
N GLY A 142 -4.31 -5.98 -0.45
CA GLY A 142 -4.12 -6.80 0.75
C GLY A 142 -4.71 -6.17 2.00
N ALA A 143 -4.45 -6.78 3.16
CA ALA A 143 -4.96 -6.32 4.45
C ALA A 143 -3.82 -5.84 5.36
N TYR A 144 -3.97 -4.64 5.91
CA TYR A 144 -3.02 -4.02 6.84
C TYR A 144 -3.71 -3.88 8.19
N ASN A 145 -3.15 -4.50 9.23
CA ASN A 145 -3.64 -4.36 10.59
C ASN A 145 -2.82 -3.29 11.32
N PHE A 146 -3.49 -2.46 12.11
CA PHE A 146 -2.84 -1.49 12.99
C PHE A 146 -3.65 -1.37 14.29
N ASP A 147 -2.94 -1.29 15.42
CA ASP A 147 -3.55 -1.25 16.76
C ASP A 147 -3.73 0.18 17.30
N GLU A 148 -3.03 1.16 16.72
CA GLU A 148 -3.06 2.58 17.10
C GLU A 148 -3.85 3.42 16.09
N THR A 149 -4.58 4.45 16.55
CA THR A 149 -5.32 5.35 15.66
C THR A 149 -4.38 6.03 14.66
N VAL A 150 -4.69 5.89 13.36
CA VAL A 150 -3.91 6.52 12.29
C VAL A 150 -4.31 7.99 12.18
N HIS A 151 -3.32 8.87 12.29
CA HIS A 151 -3.49 10.30 12.04
C HIS A 151 -3.13 10.59 10.58
N LEU A 152 -4.11 11.06 9.79
CA LEU A 152 -3.84 11.53 8.43
C LEU A 152 -3.02 12.82 8.50
N VAL A 153 -2.01 12.92 7.62
CA VAL A 153 -1.10 14.06 7.54
C VAL A 153 -1.54 14.98 6.40
N ASP A 154 -1.55 16.28 6.68
CA ASP A 154 -1.89 17.34 5.72
C ASP A 154 -1.08 17.20 4.42
N GLY A 155 -1.78 17.05 3.30
CA GLY A 155 -1.17 16.94 1.97
C GLY A 155 -0.54 15.57 1.65
N ILE A 156 -0.87 14.49 2.38
CA ILE A 156 -0.38 13.13 2.10
C ILE A 156 -1.58 12.18 1.89
N GLY A 157 -1.80 11.76 0.64
CA GLY A 157 -2.87 10.83 0.28
C GLY A 157 -2.51 9.35 0.49
N LEU A 158 -3.53 8.52 0.74
CA LEU A 158 -3.44 7.06 0.81
C LEU A 158 -4.18 6.45 -0.39
N TYR A 159 -3.47 5.70 -1.21
CA TYR A 159 -3.98 5.15 -2.47
C TYR A 159 -3.81 3.63 -2.49
N GLY A 160 -4.93 2.91 -2.47
CA GLY A 160 -4.96 1.45 -2.37
C GLY A 160 -5.08 0.73 -3.70
N GLY A 161 -4.79 -0.57 -3.73
CA GLY A 161 -5.04 -1.45 -4.86
C GLY A 161 -3.93 -1.53 -5.90
N TYR A 162 -2.67 -1.43 -5.49
CA TYR A 162 -1.51 -1.69 -6.35
C TYR A 162 -1.06 -3.16 -6.32
N GLU A 163 -0.44 -3.67 -7.39
CA GLU A 163 0.15 -5.02 -7.43
C GLU A 163 1.68 -4.96 -7.63
N PRO A 164 2.50 -5.14 -6.58
CA PRO A 164 3.96 -5.10 -6.68
C PRO A 164 4.53 -6.14 -7.65
N LEU A 165 3.90 -7.32 -7.80
CA LEU A 165 4.40 -8.38 -8.67
C LEU A 165 4.27 -8.08 -10.17
N THR A 166 3.43 -7.10 -10.53
CA THR A 166 3.28 -6.62 -11.91
C THR A 166 3.86 -5.22 -12.11
N GLY A 167 4.77 -4.78 -11.22
CA GLY A 167 5.43 -3.49 -11.31
C GLY A 167 4.62 -2.33 -10.75
N TRP A 168 3.81 -2.57 -9.71
CA TRP A 168 2.92 -1.57 -9.11
C TRP A 168 1.90 -0.99 -10.10
N ASN A 169 1.38 -1.85 -10.97
CA ASN A 169 0.17 -1.54 -11.74
C ASN A 169 -1.08 -1.57 -10.84
N ARG A 170 -2.12 -0.85 -11.25
CA ARG A 170 -3.42 -0.84 -10.57
C ARG A 170 -4.12 -2.20 -10.74
N ALA A 171 -4.72 -2.68 -9.65
CA ALA A 171 -5.42 -3.95 -9.57
C ALA A 171 -6.88 -3.76 -9.14
N ASP A 172 -7.72 -4.75 -9.48
CA ASP A 172 -9.13 -4.81 -9.05
C ASP A 172 -9.28 -5.09 -7.54
N SER A 173 -8.22 -5.59 -6.89
CA SER A 173 -8.23 -5.94 -5.47
C SER A 173 -7.95 -4.70 -4.61
N PRO A 174 -8.81 -4.33 -3.65
CA PRO A 174 -8.60 -3.14 -2.82
C PRO A 174 -7.55 -3.36 -1.73
N SER A 175 -6.99 -2.27 -1.22
CA SER A 175 -6.25 -2.28 0.05
C SER A 175 -7.21 -2.09 1.22
N VAL A 176 -7.17 -3.01 2.19
CA VAL A 176 -8.06 -3.01 3.36
C VAL A 176 -7.27 -2.62 4.60
N LEU A 177 -7.68 -1.51 5.22
CA LEU A 177 -7.06 -0.92 6.40
C LEU A 177 -7.89 -1.30 7.64
N LEU A 178 -7.36 -2.19 8.48
CA LEU A 178 -8.02 -2.77 9.65
C LEU A 178 -7.48 -2.13 10.93
N GLY A 179 -8.25 -1.23 11.53
CA GLY A 179 -7.85 -0.41 12.66
C GLY A 179 -8.57 -0.71 13.98
N PRO A 180 -8.16 -0.06 15.08
CA PRO A 180 -8.85 -0.13 16.37
C PRO A 180 -10.23 0.55 16.30
N PRO A 181 -11.01 0.60 17.41
CA PRO A 181 -12.35 1.18 17.38
C PRO A 181 -12.42 2.67 17.04
N LEU A 182 -11.30 3.41 17.12
CA LEU A 182 -11.12 4.69 16.43
C LEU A 182 -10.02 4.51 15.38
N ALA A 183 -10.39 4.17 14.14
CA ALA A 183 -9.38 3.77 13.14
C ALA A 183 -8.57 4.97 12.62
N MET A 184 -9.22 6.05 12.20
CA MET A 184 -8.53 7.22 11.64
C MET A 184 -8.97 8.54 12.27
N VAL A 185 -8.05 9.49 12.32
CA VAL A 185 -8.27 10.91 12.64
C VAL A 185 -7.74 11.77 11.50
N ALA A 186 -8.56 12.70 11.02
CA ALA A 186 -8.18 13.77 10.10
C ALA A 186 -8.36 15.10 10.86
N GLN A 187 -7.26 15.81 11.12
CA GLN A 187 -7.32 17.08 11.86
C GLN A 187 -6.50 18.15 11.15
N GLY A 188 -7.11 19.32 10.91
CA GLY A 188 -6.38 20.48 10.40
C GLY A 188 -5.86 20.35 8.96
N LEU A 189 -6.46 19.51 8.12
CA LEU A 189 -6.00 19.30 6.74
C LEU A 189 -6.44 20.48 5.86
N THR A 190 -5.46 21.22 5.35
CA THR A 190 -5.56 22.45 4.55
C THR A 190 -5.00 22.32 3.14
N ARG A 191 -4.37 21.18 2.82
CA ARG A 191 -3.91 20.78 1.49
C ARG A 191 -4.62 19.48 1.06
N PRO A 192 -4.66 19.17 -0.26
CA PRO A 192 -5.39 18.01 -0.76
C PRO A 192 -4.88 16.73 -0.11
N THR A 193 -5.75 16.05 0.61
CA THR A 193 -5.42 14.83 1.34
C THR A 193 -6.45 13.78 0.94
N THR A 194 -6.04 12.82 0.13
CA THR A 194 -6.96 11.91 -0.57
C THR A 194 -6.93 10.52 0.04
N LEU A 195 -8.10 9.89 0.20
CA LEU A 195 -8.23 8.44 0.35
C LEU A 195 -8.81 7.87 -0.95
N GLY A 196 -8.00 7.16 -1.73
CA GLY A 196 -8.39 6.53 -3.01
C GLY A 196 -8.30 5.00 -2.92
N ARG A 197 -9.33 4.26 -3.35
CA ARG A 197 -9.35 2.77 -3.42
C ARG A 197 -8.93 2.01 -2.15
N VAL A 198 -9.02 2.67 -0.99
CA VAL A 198 -8.83 2.06 0.33
C VAL A 198 -10.18 1.71 0.97
N THR A 199 -10.26 0.55 1.62
CA THR A 199 -11.39 0.19 2.50
C THR A 199 -10.92 0.23 3.95
N VAL A 200 -11.29 1.27 4.69
CA VAL A 200 -10.97 1.43 6.11
C VAL A 200 -12.07 0.78 6.95
N ARG A 201 -11.66 -0.06 7.91
CA ARG A 201 -12.55 -0.77 8.85
C ARG A 201 -12.11 -0.48 10.28
N ALA A 202 -13.00 0.06 11.10
CA ALA A 202 -12.77 0.12 12.54
C ALA A 202 -13.22 -1.16 13.23
N ALA A 203 -12.43 -1.62 14.21
CA ALA A 203 -12.82 -2.70 15.09
C ALA A 203 -14.10 -2.37 15.88
N ARG A 204 -14.78 -3.41 16.36
CA ARG A 204 -15.88 -3.29 17.31
C ARG A 204 -15.39 -2.72 18.65
N ASN A 205 -16.22 -1.91 19.29
CA ASN A 205 -16.03 -1.48 20.67
C ASN A 205 -17.02 -2.21 21.57
N ASP A 206 -16.53 -3.06 22.48
CA ASP A 206 -17.35 -3.79 23.46
C ASP A 206 -17.36 -3.13 24.85
N GLU A 207 -16.59 -2.04 25.07
CA GLU A 207 -16.61 -1.28 26.33
C GLU A 207 -17.97 -0.57 26.52
N PRO A 208 -18.61 -0.63 27.71
CA PRO A 208 -19.93 -0.02 27.93
C PRO A 208 -20.01 1.47 27.54
N GLY A 209 -21.00 1.85 26.73
CA GLY A 209 -21.10 3.20 26.14
C GLY A 209 -20.07 3.51 25.03
N GLY A 210 -19.21 2.56 24.68
CA GLY A 210 -18.17 2.69 23.67
C GLY A 210 -18.72 2.71 22.25
N ALA A 211 -18.23 3.67 21.45
CA ALA A 211 -18.52 3.76 20.02
C ALA A 211 -17.38 3.14 19.19
N SER A 212 -17.72 2.66 17.99
CA SER A 212 -16.75 2.41 16.92
C SER A 212 -16.90 3.49 15.85
N VAL A 213 -15.79 4.11 15.48
CA VAL A 213 -15.65 5.27 14.61
C VAL A 213 -14.51 5.01 13.62
N VAL A 214 -14.85 4.90 12.35
CA VAL A 214 -13.85 4.63 11.28
C VAL A 214 -12.99 5.84 10.96
N LEU A 215 -13.58 7.03 10.98
CA LEU A 215 -12.89 8.29 10.74
C LEU A 215 -13.54 9.35 11.65
N LEU A 216 -12.70 10.11 12.34
CA LEU A 216 -13.02 11.37 12.98
C LEU A 216 -12.33 12.51 12.23
N ALA A 217 -13.09 13.27 11.45
CA ALA A 217 -12.58 14.47 10.77
C ALA A 217 -12.96 15.73 11.55
N THR A 218 -12.02 16.66 11.74
CA THR A 218 -12.19 17.93 12.48
C THR A 218 -11.33 19.03 11.86
N GLU A 219 -11.83 20.26 11.73
CA GLU A 219 -11.07 21.40 11.18
C GLU A 219 -10.43 21.09 9.80
N THR A 220 -11.16 20.34 8.96
CA THR A 220 -10.63 19.71 7.74
C THR A 220 -11.27 20.34 6.50
N ALA A 221 -10.48 21.00 5.65
CA ALA A 221 -10.96 21.72 4.47
C ALA A 221 -10.79 20.93 3.15
N GLU A 222 -9.75 20.10 3.03
CA GLU A 222 -9.34 19.48 1.76
C GLU A 222 -9.15 17.95 1.84
N LEU A 223 -9.97 17.27 2.66
CA LEU A 223 -10.05 15.80 2.68
C LEU A 223 -10.96 15.28 1.56
N VAL A 224 -10.43 14.43 0.69
CA VAL A 224 -11.13 13.84 -0.45
C VAL A 224 -11.27 12.33 -0.27
N LEU A 225 -12.46 11.79 -0.54
CA LEU A 225 -12.68 10.35 -0.69
C LEU A 225 -12.99 10.09 -2.17
N THR A 226 -12.17 9.31 -2.85
CA THR A 226 -12.28 9.05 -4.30
C THR A 226 -12.05 7.58 -4.64
N ASP A 227 -12.16 7.24 -5.92
CA ASP A 227 -11.82 5.93 -6.50
C ASP A 227 -12.36 4.74 -5.68
N GLY A 228 -13.66 4.77 -5.37
CA GLY A 228 -14.34 3.70 -4.64
C GLY A 228 -13.90 3.52 -3.18
N ALA A 229 -13.22 4.49 -2.56
CA ALA A 229 -12.84 4.44 -1.15
C ALA A 229 -14.05 4.20 -0.22
N ARG A 230 -13.87 3.35 0.79
CA ARG A 230 -14.93 2.90 1.71
C ARG A 230 -14.53 3.07 3.17
N LEU A 231 -15.47 3.56 3.97
CA LEU A 231 -15.31 3.74 5.40
C LEU A 231 -16.37 2.92 6.15
N GLU A 232 -15.94 1.87 6.85
CA GLU A 232 -16.80 0.90 7.53
C GLU A 232 -16.53 0.92 9.05
N ALA A 233 -17.40 1.56 9.83
CA ALA A 233 -17.29 1.49 11.28
C ALA A 233 -17.78 0.13 11.83
N GLY A 234 -17.16 -0.34 12.90
CA GLY A 234 -17.55 -1.56 13.61
C GLY A 234 -18.78 -1.36 14.49
N VAL A 235 -19.13 -2.38 15.26
CA VAL A 235 -20.27 -2.33 16.20
C VAL A 235 -19.83 -1.67 17.51
N GLY A 236 -20.59 -0.68 18.03
CA GLY A 236 -20.42 -0.16 19.39
C GLY A 236 -21.21 -0.95 20.44
N ALA A 237 -20.89 -0.79 21.73
CA ALA A 237 -21.37 -1.67 22.79
C ALA A 237 -22.88 -1.58 23.03
N ASP A 238 -23.45 -0.39 22.95
CA ASP A 238 -24.83 -0.15 23.41
C ASP A 238 -25.93 -0.54 22.40
N LEU A 239 -25.60 -0.83 21.14
CA LEU A 239 -26.56 -1.35 20.15
C LEU A 239 -25.89 -2.30 19.14
N PRO A 240 -26.43 -3.52 18.90
CA PRO A 240 -25.87 -4.53 17.99
C PRO A 240 -25.99 -4.17 16.50
N SER A 241 -26.09 -2.89 16.14
CA SER A 241 -26.46 -2.43 14.79
C SER A 241 -26.03 -0.98 14.45
N ARG A 242 -25.16 -0.31 15.23
CA ARG A 242 -24.79 1.09 14.98
C ARG A 242 -23.28 1.31 14.85
N ALA A 243 -22.79 0.99 13.66
CA ALA A 243 -21.61 1.62 13.07
C ALA A 243 -21.81 3.14 13.02
N THR A 244 -20.84 3.92 13.52
CA THR A 244 -20.93 5.38 13.58
C THR A 244 -19.77 6.02 12.81
N VAL A 245 -20.03 6.51 11.60
CA VAL A 245 -19.12 7.43 10.91
C VAL A 245 -19.36 8.84 11.45
N ARG A 246 -18.31 9.57 11.86
CA ARG A 246 -18.40 10.94 12.41
C ARG A 246 -17.45 11.86 11.66
N VAL A 247 -17.98 12.52 10.65
CA VAL A 247 -17.27 13.58 9.91
C VAL A 247 -17.79 14.92 10.44
N GLU A 248 -16.94 15.68 11.13
CA GLU A 248 -17.30 16.98 11.72
C GLU A 248 -16.61 18.11 10.94
N VAL A 249 -17.28 18.56 9.87
CA VAL A 249 -16.85 19.73 9.09
C VAL A 249 -17.43 21.00 9.74
N ASP A 250 -16.56 21.94 10.09
CA ASP A 250 -16.87 23.30 10.55
C ASP A 250 -17.91 23.43 11.68
N GLY A 251 -17.86 22.56 12.70
CA GLY A 251 -18.60 22.72 13.95
C GLY A 251 -20.12 22.68 13.82
N ALA A 252 -20.64 22.28 12.65
CA ALA A 252 -22.05 22.05 12.41
C ALA A 252 -22.32 20.54 12.32
N LEU A 253 -23.18 20.03 13.20
CA LEU A 253 -23.69 18.65 13.14
C LEU A 253 -24.58 18.45 11.89
N GLN A 254 -23.97 18.29 10.72
CA GLN A 254 -24.63 18.01 9.45
C GLN A 254 -24.92 16.50 9.33
N ALA A 255 -25.96 16.03 10.02
CA ALA A 255 -26.46 14.67 9.83
C ALA A 255 -27.53 14.64 8.72
N MET A 256 -27.25 14.04 7.56
CA MET A 256 -28.29 13.80 6.54
C MET A 256 -27.97 12.67 5.54
N ALA A 257 -29.05 12.11 4.95
CA ALA A 257 -29.06 10.93 4.07
C ALA A 257 -28.99 11.31 2.56
N ASN A 258 -28.51 10.44 1.66
CA ASN A 258 -29.26 9.38 0.95
C ASN A 258 -28.27 8.58 0.04
N HIS A 259 -28.53 7.43 -0.60
CA HIS A 259 -29.31 6.21 -0.30
C HIS A 259 -29.18 5.29 -1.54
N ASP A 260 -28.56 4.11 -1.43
CA ASP A 260 -29.12 2.91 -2.09
C ASP A 260 -28.90 1.65 -1.23
N LEU A 261 -29.85 0.74 -1.28
CA LEU A 261 -30.07 -0.31 -0.29
C LEU A 261 -30.01 -1.72 -0.88
N THR A 262 -29.04 -2.52 -0.43
CA THR A 262 -29.24 -3.97 -0.29
C THR A 262 -28.51 -4.52 0.95
N THR A 263 -29.23 -4.60 2.07
CA THR A 263 -28.90 -5.40 3.28
C THR A 263 -27.53 -5.16 3.98
N THR A 264 -27.59 -4.83 5.28
CA THR A 264 -26.48 -4.79 6.26
C THR A 264 -25.74 -3.45 6.45
N GLY A 265 -26.46 -2.42 6.93
CA GLY A 265 -25.96 -1.49 7.96
C GLY A 265 -24.78 -0.54 7.66
N GLN A 266 -24.90 0.35 6.67
CA GLN A 266 -23.99 1.51 6.39
C GLN A 266 -24.86 2.71 5.88
N PHE A 267 -24.52 4.02 5.84
CA PHE A 267 -23.34 4.87 6.16
C PHE A 267 -23.84 6.17 6.89
N TRP A 268 -23.07 7.28 6.92
CA TRP A 268 -23.45 8.65 6.43
C TRP A 268 -22.24 9.63 6.45
N TYR A 269 -22.18 10.55 5.47
CA TYR A 269 -21.18 11.63 5.29
C TYR A 269 -21.92 12.90 4.80
N VAL A 270 -21.57 14.10 5.30
CA VAL A 270 -22.04 15.39 4.74
C VAL A 270 -20.96 16.48 4.91
N GLY A 271 -20.50 17.06 3.81
CA GLY A 271 -19.49 18.12 3.72
C GLY A 271 -19.13 18.32 2.24
N ASN A 272 -18.58 19.47 1.82
CA ASN A 272 -18.34 19.76 0.40
C ASN A 272 -17.33 18.81 -0.24
N LEU A 273 -17.83 17.70 -0.77
CA LEU A 273 -17.08 16.82 -1.66
C LEU A 273 -17.04 17.48 -3.05
N THR A 274 -15.88 18.02 -3.41
CA THR A 274 -15.57 18.26 -4.82
C THR A 274 -15.41 16.89 -5.48
N VAL A 275 -16.51 16.39 -6.05
CA VAL A 275 -16.45 15.26 -6.99
C VAL A 275 -15.83 15.82 -8.27
N GLY A 276 -14.54 15.52 -8.45
CA GLY A 276 -13.90 15.50 -9.77
C GLY A 276 -14.38 14.29 -10.55
#